data_AF-A0A952C0N5-F1
#
_entry.id   AF-A0A952C0N5-F1
#
_cell.length_a   1.000
_cell.length_b   1.000
_cell.length_c   1.000
_cell.angle_alpha   90.00
_cell.angle_beta   90.00
_cell.angle_gamma   90.00
#
_symmetry.space_group_name_H-M   'P 1'
#
loop_
_entity.id
_entity.type
_entity.pdbx_description
1 polymer ?
#
loop_
_entity_poly.entity_id
_entity_poly.type
_entity_poly.pdbx_seq_one_letter_code
_entity_poly.pdbx_strand_id
1 'polypeptide(L)'
;MVAGTLADAGYYMGDTMMPATGANPKGFFESREVEALNEDLVRTMLRPTLRERISRGLGILAPQPNFADAPAWGKVHWLAILPRYRDPTVTPAKAARIAQITDHQPFCIKDPRLCYTLSGWRPHLHHAVFICVFREPAITAASILKEVEQEDYLKGIRLSYRQALDVWACMYAHILYKHRHRGEWLFLHYNQVLTQDGLDKIEALTGAAVNRTFPDAQLARTKAHARPVPRPIDRMYRQLCALAGYTG
;
A
#
# COMPACT_ATOMS: atom_id res chain seq x y z
N MET A 1 -6.87 7.86 3.43
CA MET A 1 -7.35 9.13 2.85
C MET A 1 -8.28 8.89 1.68
N VAL A 2 -7.83 8.46 0.48
CA VAL A 2 -8.72 8.22 -0.68
C VAL A 2 -9.87 7.25 -0.39
N ALA A 3 -9.60 6.09 0.21
CA ALA A 3 -10.68 5.15 0.56
C ALA A 3 -11.75 5.79 1.49
N GLY A 4 -11.35 6.70 2.38
CA GLY A 4 -12.28 7.43 3.23
C GLY A 4 -13.08 8.51 2.50
N THR A 5 -12.57 9.04 1.38
CA THR A 5 -13.36 9.95 0.53
C THR A 5 -14.46 9.21 -0.25
N LEU A 6 -14.41 7.88 -0.31
CA LEU A 6 -15.38 7.02 -1.00
C LEU A 6 -16.27 6.23 -0.01
N ALA A 7 -16.11 6.42 1.30
CA ALA A 7 -16.80 5.61 2.31
C ALA A 7 -18.33 5.74 2.24
N ASP A 8 -18.82 6.92 1.86
CA ASP A 8 -20.26 7.22 1.76
C ASP A 8 -20.83 6.95 0.35
N ALA A 9 -20.01 6.44 -0.58
CA ALA A 9 -20.39 6.26 -1.97
C ALA A 9 -21.14 4.94 -2.27
N GLY A 10 -21.53 4.19 -1.24
CA GLY A 10 -22.26 2.92 -1.39
C GLY A 10 -21.39 1.73 -1.79
N TYR A 11 -20.07 1.84 -1.74
CA TYR A 11 -19.17 0.71 -1.99
C TYR A 11 -19.16 -0.29 -0.83
N TYR A 12 -19.12 -1.57 -1.17
CA TYR A 12 -18.70 -2.60 -0.23
C TYR A 12 -17.22 -2.43 0.10
N MET A 13 -16.90 -2.16 1.38
CA MET A 13 -15.52 -2.01 1.87
C MET A 13 -15.09 -3.16 2.80
N GLY A 14 -15.97 -4.14 3.02
CA GLY A 14 -15.81 -5.27 3.94
C GLY A 14 -16.76 -5.22 5.14
N ASP A 15 -17.00 -6.39 5.75
CA ASP A 15 -17.95 -6.51 6.87
C ASP A 15 -17.39 -5.98 8.19
N THR A 16 -16.08 -6.12 8.39
CA THR A 16 -15.38 -5.69 9.60
C THR A 16 -14.25 -4.73 9.26
N MET A 17 -14.50 -3.44 9.45
CA MET A 17 -13.51 -2.38 9.23
C MET A 17 -12.51 -2.30 10.39
N MET A 18 -11.24 -2.03 10.07
CA MET A 18 -10.21 -1.73 11.06
C MET A 18 -10.54 -0.41 11.79
N PRO A 19 -10.43 -0.38 13.14
CA PRO A 19 -10.71 0.84 13.90
C PRO A 19 -9.63 1.90 13.65
N ALA A 20 -9.96 3.16 13.91
CA ALA A 20 -8.98 4.24 13.98
C ALA A 20 -8.00 4.02 15.15
N THR A 21 -6.76 4.51 15.00
CA THR A 21 -5.74 4.50 16.06
C THR A 21 -5.21 5.92 16.30
N GLY A 22 -4.37 6.10 17.32
CA GLY A 22 -3.69 7.37 17.55
C GLY A 22 -2.83 7.83 16.36
N ALA A 23 -2.20 6.88 15.63
CA ALA A 23 -1.43 7.22 14.43
C ALA A 23 -2.31 7.55 13.21
N ASN A 24 -3.54 7.02 13.15
CA ASN A 24 -4.49 7.29 12.08
C ASN A 24 -5.92 7.53 12.61
N PRO A 25 -6.20 8.75 13.11
CA PRO A 25 -7.45 9.05 13.82
C PRO A 25 -8.68 9.07 12.92
N LYS A 26 -8.50 9.23 11.60
CA LYS A 26 -9.61 9.17 10.64
C LYS A 26 -9.97 7.75 10.20
N GLY A 27 -9.23 6.73 10.64
CA GLY A 27 -9.44 5.34 10.25
C GLY A 27 -8.65 4.91 9.02
N PHE A 28 -8.44 3.61 8.91
CA PHE A 28 -7.65 3.01 7.82
C PHE A 28 -8.44 2.78 6.54
N PHE A 29 -9.76 2.60 6.68
CA PHE A 29 -10.68 2.14 5.61
C PHE A 29 -10.18 0.84 4.99
N GLU A 30 -9.72 -0.06 5.87
CA GLU A 30 -9.23 -1.39 5.54
C GLU A 30 -10.15 -2.41 6.20
N SER A 31 -10.49 -3.47 5.48
CA SER A 31 -11.24 -4.59 6.02
C SER A 31 -10.30 -5.61 6.66
N ARG A 32 -10.71 -6.16 7.81
CA ARG A 32 -10.00 -7.25 8.50
C ARG A 32 -9.87 -8.50 7.65
N GLU A 33 -10.85 -8.78 6.81
CA GLU A 33 -10.85 -9.97 5.94
C GLU A 33 -9.83 -9.83 4.81
N VAL A 34 -9.80 -8.65 4.19
CA VAL A 34 -8.83 -8.27 3.17
C VAL A 34 -7.43 -8.26 3.78
N GLU A 35 -7.28 -7.66 4.97
CA GLU A 35 -6.04 -7.62 5.73
C GLU A 35 -5.51 -9.05 5.99
N ALA A 36 -6.34 -9.93 6.56
CA ALA A 36 -5.94 -11.30 6.85
C ALA A 36 -5.57 -12.09 5.58
N LEU A 37 -6.36 -11.96 4.52
CA LEU A 37 -6.11 -12.66 3.26
C LEU A 37 -4.82 -12.19 2.57
N ASN A 38 -4.58 -10.87 2.52
CA ASN A 38 -3.36 -10.33 1.94
C ASN A 38 -2.12 -10.68 2.80
N GLU A 39 -2.26 -10.76 4.12
CA GLU A 39 -1.20 -11.23 5.01
C GLU A 39 -0.82 -12.69 4.66
N ASP A 40 -1.81 -13.56 4.48
CA ASP A 40 -1.61 -14.95 4.11
C ASP A 40 -1.00 -15.13 2.72
N LEU A 41 -1.34 -14.25 1.77
CA LEU A 41 -0.74 -14.22 0.43
C LEU A 41 0.72 -13.75 0.50
N VAL A 42 1.01 -12.69 1.25
CA VAL A 42 2.37 -12.18 1.42
C VAL A 42 3.28 -13.22 2.08
N ARG A 43 2.79 -13.97 3.07
CA ARG A 43 3.54 -15.07 3.71
C ARG A 43 4.09 -16.10 2.73
N THR A 44 3.40 -16.36 1.62
CA THR A 44 3.86 -17.29 0.58
C THR A 44 5.13 -16.80 -0.14
N MET A 45 5.41 -15.50 -0.10
CA MET A 45 6.52 -14.86 -0.80
C MET A 45 7.75 -14.62 0.08
N LEU A 46 7.65 -14.79 1.41
CA LEU A 46 8.70 -14.41 2.35
C LEU A 46 9.95 -15.29 2.28
N ARG A 47 9.81 -16.56 1.85
CA ARG A 47 10.94 -17.49 1.72
C ARG A 47 11.90 -17.00 0.63
N PRO A 48 13.14 -16.59 0.96
CA PRO A 48 14.00 -15.93 0.00
C PRO A 48 14.53 -16.88 -1.07
N THR A 49 14.56 -16.42 -2.32
CA THR A 49 15.23 -17.14 -3.42
C THR A 49 16.76 -17.07 -3.27
N LEU A 50 17.49 -17.92 -3.99
CA LEU A 50 18.96 -17.83 -4.05
C LEU A 50 19.42 -16.44 -4.52
N ARG A 51 18.78 -15.89 -5.55
CA ARG A 51 19.04 -14.54 -6.06
C ARG A 51 18.90 -13.47 -4.98
N GLU A 52 17.90 -13.59 -4.11
CA GLU A 52 17.67 -12.64 -3.03
C GLU A 52 18.68 -12.79 -1.90
N ARG A 53 19.05 -14.03 -1.55
CA ARG A 53 20.11 -14.27 -0.56
C ARG A 53 21.41 -13.62 -1.01
N ILE A 54 21.79 -13.80 -2.27
CA ILE A 54 22.97 -13.17 -2.87
C ILE A 54 22.83 -11.64 -2.87
N SER A 55 21.71 -11.11 -3.35
CA SER A 55 21.48 -9.65 -3.42
C SER A 55 21.57 -8.97 -2.05
N ARG A 56 21.08 -9.64 -0.99
CA ARG A 56 21.16 -9.17 0.40
C ARG A 56 22.59 -9.28 0.94
N GLY A 57 23.29 -10.37 0.64
CA GLY A 57 24.71 -10.54 1.00
C GLY A 57 25.61 -9.48 0.39
N LEU A 58 25.27 -8.97 -0.80
CA LEU A 58 25.96 -7.88 -1.48
C LEU A 58 25.47 -6.48 -1.08
N GLY A 59 24.51 -6.35 -0.15
CA GLY A 59 23.98 -5.05 0.29
C GLY A 59 23.14 -4.30 -0.76
N ILE A 60 22.76 -4.96 -1.86
CA ILE A 60 21.91 -4.37 -2.92
C ILE A 60 20.48 -4.18 -2.41
N LEU A 61 19.95 -5.20 -1.72
CA LEU A 61 18.67 -5.16 -1.02
C LEU A 61 18.92 -5.27 0.48
N ALA A 62 18.20 -4.47 1.27
CA ALA A 62 18.24 -4.64 2.71
C ALA A 62 17.69 -6.03 3.15
N PRO A 63 18.14 -6.55 4.31
CA PRO A 63 17.52 -7.72 4.92
C PRO A 63 16.06 -7.43 5.27
N GLN A 64 15.24 -8.49 5.35
CA GLN A 64 13.87 -8.34 5.84
C GLN A 64 13.87 -7.77 7.27
N PRO A 65 12.83 -7.03 7.66
CA PRO A 65 12.58 -6.73 9.07
C PRO A 65 12.47 -8.02 9.90
N ASN A 66 12.75 -7.94 11.20
CA ASN A 66 12.64 -9.06 12.13
C ASN A 66 11.17 -9.34 12.47
N PHE A 67 10.48 -10.07 11.60
CA PHE A 67 9.09 -10.46 11.85
C PHE A 67 8.91 -11.48 12.97
N ALA A 68 9.99 -12.15 13.41
CA ALA A 68 9.93 -13.19 14.44
C ALA A 68 9.56 -12.66 15.83
N ASP A 69 9.86 -11.39 16.10
CA ASP A 69 9.64 -10.77 17.43
C ASP A 69 8.30 -10.02 17.51
N ALA A 70 7.52 -10.00 16.43
CA ALA A 70 6.19 -9.40 16.41
C ALA A 70 5.20 -10.23 17.24
N PRO A 71 4.14 -9.60 17.80
CA PRO A 71 3.05 -10.33 18.42
C PRO A 71 2.43 -11.31 17.41
N ALA A 72 2.01 -12.48 17.88
CA ALA A 72 1.41 -13.51 17.01
C ALA A 72 0.15 -13.04 16.25
N TRP A 73 -0.55 -12.04 16.81
CA TRP A 73 -1.73 -11.41 16.21
C TRP A 73 -1.38 -10.26 15.24
N GLY A 74 -0.13 -9.80 15.22
CA GLY A 74 0.33 -8.70 14.37
C GLY A 74 0.32 -9.06 12.89
N LYS A 75 -0.31 -8.21 12.07
CA LYS A 75 -0.37 -8.32 10.60
C LYS A 75 0.71 -7.44 9.97
N VAL A 76 1.96 -7.84 10.16
CA VAL A 76 3.13 -6.96 10.00
C VAL A 76 3.76 -6.99 8.60
N HIS A 77 3.33 -7.90 7.70
CA HIS A 77 4.04 -8.10 6.43
C HIS A 77 3.78 -7.03 5.38
N TRP A 78 3.03 -5.96 5.71
CA TRP A 78 3.04 -4.74 4.91
C TRP A 78 4.43 -4.08 4.91
N LEU A 79 5.27 -4.39 5.89
CA LEU A 79 6.69 -4.02 5.96
C LEU A 79 7.62 -4.95 5.17
N ALA A 80 7.10 -5.94 4.43
CA ALA A 80 7.95 -6.88 3.70
C ALA A 80 8.65 -6.21 2.50
N ILE A 81 9.93 -6.53 2.32
CA ILE A 81 10.76 -6.09 1.18
C ILE A 81 10.70 -7.19 0.10
N LEU A 82 9.70 -7.12 -0.78
CA LEU A 82 9.45 -8.14 -1.80
C LEU A 82 9.76 -7.61 -3.21
N PRO A 83 10.83 -8.10 -3.88
CA PRO A 83 11.18 -7.67 -5.22
C PRO A 83 10.05 -7.91 -6.24
N ARG A 84 9.97 -7.04 -7.27
CA ARG A 84 8.90 -7.03 -8.29
C ARG A 84 8.63 -8.35 -9.04
N TYR A 85 9.58 -9.28 -9.03
CA TYR A 85 9.43 -10.59 -9.68
C TYR A 85 8.74 -11.64 -8.79
N ARG A 86 8.35 -11.27 -7.56
CA ARG A 86 7.59 -12.14 -6.68
C ARG A 86 6.12 -12.16 -7.06
N ASP A 87 5.54 -13.35 -6.96
CA ASP A 87 4.11 -13.60 -7.11
C ASP A 87 3.61 -14.40 -5.90
N PRO A 88 2.41 -14.10 -5.39
CA PRO A 88 1.81 -14.88 -4.32
C PRO A 88 1.34 -16.23 -4.85
N THR A 89 1.44 -17.25 -4.00
CA THR A 89 0.74 -18.52 -4.26
C THR A 89 -0.72 -18.40 -3.83
N VAL A 90 -1.62 -18.51 -4.81
CA VAL A 90 -3.07 -18.52 -4.61
C VAL A 90 -3.57 -19.96 -4.69
N THR A 91 -4.06 -20.49 -3.56
CA THR A 91 -4.74 -21.80 -3.53
C THR A 91 -6.21 -21.63 -3.93
N PRO A 92 -6.92 -22.71 -4.32
CA PRO A 92 -8.36 -22.63 -4.62
C PRO A 92 -9.19 -22.01 -3.48
N ALA A 93 -8.86 -22.34 -2.22
CA ALA A 93 -9.53 -21.75 -1.06
C ALA A 93 -9.28 -20.23 -0.93
N LYS A 94 -8.07 -19.75 -1.26
CA LYS A 94 -7.77 -18.31 -1.28
C LYS A 94 -8.49 -17.62 -2.44
N ALA A 95 -8.51 -18.24 -3.62
CA ALA A 95 -9.24 -17.73 -4.78
C ALA A 95 -10.75 -17.60 -4.50
N ALA A 96 -11.36 -18.59 -3.84
CA ALA A 96 -12.77 -18.53 -3.43
C ALA A 96 -13.05 -17.38 -2.46
N ARG A 97 -12.16 -17.12 -1.50
CA ARG A 97 -12.28 -15.97 -0.59
C ARG A 97 -12.14 -14.63 -1.31
N ILE A 98 -11.22 -14.54 -2.29
CA ILE A 98 -11.11 -13.34 -3.14
C ILE A 98 -12.42 -13.13 -3.89
N ALA A 99 -12.93 -14.17 -4.56
CA ALA A 99 -14.17 -14.11 -5.32
C ALA A 99 -15.35 -13.62 -4.46
N GLN A 100 -15.54 -14.22 -3.28
CA GLN A 100 -16.59 -13.83 -2.35
C GLN A 100 -16.54 -12.33 -2.02
N ILE A 101 -15.36 -11.78 -1.73
CA ILE A 101 -15.18 -10.35 -1.44
C ILE A 101 -15.53 -9.51 -2.68
N THR A 102 -15.08 -9.92 -3.87
CA THR A 102 -15.25 -9.16 -5.12
C THR A 102 -16.65 -9.32 -5.75
N ASP A 103 -17.46 -10.27 -5.30
CA ASP A 103 -18.84 -10.46 -5.74
C ASP A 103 -19.79 -9.40 -5.14
N HIS A 104 -19.37 -8.72 -4.07
CA HIS A 104 -20.10 -7.60 -3.49
C HIS A 104 -19.89 -6.31 -4.31
N GLN A 105 -20.61 -6.18 -5.42
CA GLN A 105 -20.53 -5.02 -6.31
C GLN A 105 -21.50 -3.89 -5.91
N PRO A 106 -21.09 -2.61 -6.01
CA PRO A 106 -19.73 -2.17 -6.29
C PRO A 106 -18.86 -2.28 -5.02
N PHE A 107 -17.56 -2.61 -5.15
CA PHE A 107 -16.62 -2.67 -4.02
C PHE A 107 -15.56 -1.56 -4.05
N CYS A 108 -15.01 -1.23 -2.87
CA CYS A 108 -13.82 -0.40 -2.72
C CYS A 108 -12.88 -1.06 -1.71
N ILE A 109 -11.79 -1.65 -2.20
CA ILE A 109 -10.84 -2.39 -1.39
C ILE A 109 -9.53 -1.59 -1.28
N LYS A 110 -9.09 -1.35 -0.04
CA LYS A 110 -7.79 -0.74 0.25
C LYS A 110 -7.01 -1.64 1.18
N ASP A 111 -5.74 -1.84 0.83
CA ASP A 111 -4.73 -2.51 1.65
C ASP A 111 -3.35 -2.24 1.03
N PRO A 112 -2.32 -1.76 1.77
CA PRO A 112 -0.99 -1.53 1.22
C PRO A 112 -0.37 -2.77 0.54
N ARG A 113 -0.66 -3.98 1.03
CA ARG A 113 -0.12 -5.25 0.51
C ARG A 113 -0.73 -5.64 -0.83
N LEU A 114 -1.83 -5.01 -1.26
CA LEU A 114 -2.37 -5.21 -2.62
C LEU A 114 -1.31 -4.96 -3.68
N CYS A 115 -0.36 -4.04 -3.47
CA CYS A 115 0.72 -3.86 -4.44
C CYS A 115 1.51 -5.15 -4.72
N TYR A 116 1.65 -6.05 -3.74
CA TYR A 116 2.32 -7.33 -3.87
C TYR A 116 1.37 -8.46 -4.27
N THR A 117 0.13 -8.41 -3.80
CA THR A 117 -0.82 -9.52 -3.95
C THR A 117 -1.74 -9.36 -5.16
N LEU A 118 -1.74 -8.21 -5.84
CA LEU A 118 -2.68 -7.88 -6.92
C LEU A 118 -2.67 -8.90 -8.07
N SER A 119 -1.55 -9.57 -8.37
CA SER A 119 -1.56 -10.65 -9.37
C SER A 119 -2.47 -11.81 -8.98
N GLY A 120 -2.64 -12.09 -7.69
CA GLY A 120 -3.58 -13.08 -7.18
C GLY A 120 -5.04 -12.61 -7.16
N TRP A 121 -5.27 -11.30 -6.96
CA TRP A 121 -6.61 -10.72 -6.99
C TRP A 121 -7.16 -10.55 -8.40
N ARG A 122 -6.29 -10.19 -9.36
CA ARG A 122 -6.67 -9.81 -10.73
C ARG A 122 -7.69 -10.71 -11.43
N PRO A 123 -7.61 -12.05 -11.35
CA PRO A 123 -8.59 -12.92 -12.01
C PRO A 123 -10.05 -12.68 -11.57
N HIS A 124 -10.25 -12.06 -10.40
CA HIS A 124 -11.56 -11.81 -9.78
C HIS A 124 -11.98 -10.34 -9.83
N LEU A 125 -11.10 -9.44 -10.28
CA LEU A 125 -11.38 -8.00 -10.34
C LEU A 125 -12.03 -7.63 -11.68
N HIS A 126 -13.30 -7.99 -11.82
CA HIS A 126 -14.10 -7.62 -12.99
C HIS A 126 -14.46 -6.12 -12.91
N HIS A 127 -14.15 -5.35 -13.95
CA HIS A 127 -14.46 -3.92 -14.07
C HIS A 127 -13.88 -2.99 -12.99
N ALA A 128 -12.85 -3.43 -12.26
CA ALA A 128 -12.19 -2.59 -11.27
C ALA A 128 -11.26 -1.55 -11.92
N VAL A 129 -11.34 -0.32 -11.42
CA VAL A 129 -10.34 0.74 -11.63
C VAL A 129 -9.33 0.74 -10.49
N PHE A 130 -8.13 1.26 -10.72
CA PHE A 130 -7.04 1.25 -9.73
C PHE A 130 -6.58 2.67 -9.40
N ILE A 131 -6.60 3.02 -8.12
CA ILE A 131 -6.05 4.30 -7.65
C ILE A 131 -4.74 4.05 -6.89
N CYS A 132 -3.63 4.51 -7.46
CA CYS A 132 -2.31 4.45 -6.83
C CYS A 132 -1.98 5.79 -6.16
N VAL A 133 -2.04 5.81 -4.83
CA VAL A 133 -1.61 6.97 -4.04
C VAL A 133 -0.17 6.78 -3.60
N PHE A 134 0.63 7.84 -3.77
CA PHE A 134 2.02 7.84 -3.33
C PHE A 134 2.42 9.15 -2.69
N ARG A 135 3.51 9.09 -1.93
CA ARG A 135 4.11 10.21 -1.21
C ARG A 135 5.63 10.11 -1.31
N GLU A 136 6.31 11.20 -1.00
CA GLU A 136 7.77 11.29 -1.02
C GLU A 136 8.40 10.14 -0.22
N PRO A 137 9.40 9.42 -0.78
CA PRO A 137 9.96 8.23 -0.15
C PRO A 137 10.54 8.49 1.25
N ALA A 138 11.19 9.64 1.46
CA ALA A 138 11.74 10.02 2.76
C ALA A 138 10.65 10.26 3.81
N ILE A 139 9.53 10.88 3.42
CA ILE A 139 8.40 11.14 4.32
C ILE A 139 7.71 9.84 4.68
N THR A 140 7.45 8.98 3.69
CA THR A 140 6.86 7.66 3.93
C THR A 140 7.76 6.82 4.83
N ALA A 141 9.07 6.76 4.57
CA ALA A 141 10.00 6.01 5.40
C ALA A 141 10.05 6.53 6.85
N ALA A 142 10.01 7.85 7.06
CA ALA A 142 9.91 8.42 8.42
C ALA A 142 8.58 8.07 9.10
N SER A 143 7.47 8.09 8.36
CA SER A 143 6.16 7.68 8.87
C SER A 143 6.13 6.21 9.29
N ILE A 144 6.73 5.33 8.50
CA ILE A 144 6.84 3.90 8.82
C ILE A 144 7.61 3.69 10.12
N LEU A 145 8.75 4.37 10.29
CA LEU A 145 9.55 4.24 11.51
C LEU A 145 8.78 4.71 12.74
N LYS A 146 8.04 5.82 12.63
CA LYS A 146 7.18 6.33 13.69
C LYS A 146 6.05 5.33 14.03
N GLU A 147 5.44 4.72 13.02
CA GLU A 147 4.39 3.73 13.24
C GLU A 147 4.91 2.48 13.97
N VAL A 148 6.07 1.97 13.55
CA VAL A 148 6.75 0.85 14.23
C VAL A 148 7.07 1.14 15.70
N GLU A 149 7.37 2.40 16.04
CA GLU A 149 7.64 2.82 17.41
C GLU A 149 6.37 2.95 18.27
N GLN A 150 5.23 3.30 17.66
CA GLN A 150 4.03 3.73 18.39
C GLN A 150 2.91 2.69 18.44
N GLU A 151 2.85 1.75 17.49
CA GLU A 151 1.71 0.85 17.36
C GLU A 151 1.98 -0.53 17.98
N ASP A 152 1.08 -0.96 18.86
CA ASP A 152 1.23 -2.21 19.63
C ASP A 152 1.36 -3.46 18.74
N TYR A 153 0.71 -3.46 17.58
CA TYR A 153 0.73 -4.59 16.64
C TYR A 153 2.08 -4.77 15.94
N LEU A 154 2.95 -3.75 16.02
CA LEU A 154 4.30 -3.73 15.48
C LEU A 154 5.37 -3.88 16.57
N LYS A 155 4.98 -4.05 17.84
CA LYS A 155 5.93 -4.22 18.94
C LYS A 155 6.96 -5.31 18.62
N GLY A 156 8.23 -5.05 18.89
CA GLY A 156 9.32 -5.99 18.60
C GLY A 156 9.84 -5.93 17.16
N ILE A 157 9.11 -5.36 16.21
CA ILE A 157 9.66 -5.05 14.88
C ILE A 157 10.75 -3.98 15.01
N ARG A 158 11.87 -4.23 14.35
CA ARG A 158 13.03 -3.34 14.22
C ARG A 158 13.24 -3.10 12.72
N LEU A 159 13.20 -1.83 12.37
CA LEU A 159 13.31 -1.38 10.99
C LEU A 159 14.28 -0.21 10.92
N SER A 160 15.26 -0.29 10.03
CA SER A 160 16.11 0.85 9.69
C SER A 160 15.45 1.75 8.63
N TYR A 161 15.90 3.00 8.55
CA TYR A 161 15.46 3.91 7.49
C TYR A 161 15.73 3.37 6.07
N ARG A 162 16.85 2.66 5.87
CA ARG A 162 17.14 2.03 4.58
C ARG A 162 16.13 0.92 4.27
N GLN A 163 15.76 0.10 5.25
CA GLN A 163 14.71 -0.90 5.06
C GLN A 163 13.36 -0.25 4.76
N ALA A 164 12.99 0.84 5.46
CA ALA A 164 11.76 1.56 5.18
C ALA A 164 11.71 2.15 3.75
N LEU A 165 12.84 2.67 3.25
CA LEU A 165 12.97 3.08 1.85
C LEU A 165 12.86 1.90 0.88
N ASP A 166 13.44 0.75 1.21
CA ASP A 166 13.36 -0.46 0.38
C ASP A 166 11.94 -1.06 0.39
N VAL A 167 11.17 -0.93 1.48
CA VAL A 167 9.73 -1.26 1.53
C VAL A 167 8.97 -0.39 0.55
N TRP A 168 9.10 0.94 0.65
CA TRP A 168 8.50 1.88 -0.30
C TRP A 168 8.88 1.52 -1.74
N ALA A 169 10.17 1.26 -1.97
CA ALA A 169 10.67 0.98 -3.31
C ALA A 169 10.11 -0.33 -3.89
N CYS A 170 10.02 -1.39 -3.08
CA CYS A 170 9.45 -2.65 -3.52
C CYS A 170 7.97 -2.49 -3.87
N MET A 171 7.17 -1.84 -3.02
CA MET A 171 5.74 -1.63 -3.25
C MET A 171 5.49 -0.94 -4.61
N TYR A 172 6.13 0.20 -4.85
CA TYR A 172 5.93 0.94 -6.09
C TYR A 172 6.60 0.30 -7.29
N ALA A 173 7.65 -0.52 -7.11
CA ALA A 173 8.22 -1.29 -8.21
C ALA A 173 7.23 -2.35 -8.75
N HIS A 174 6.42 -2.98 -7.89
CA HIS A 174 5.33 -3.85 -8.38
C HIS A 174 4.30 -3.05 -9.17
N ILE A 175 3.89 -1.87 -8.68
CA ILE A 175 2.92 -1.04 -9.42
C ILE A 175 3.47 -0.62 -10.79
N LEU A 176 4.65 0.01 -10.82
CA LEU A 176 5.21 0.62 -12.02
C LEU A 176 5.65 -0.38 -13.09
N TYR A 177 6.18 -1.53 -12.69
CA TYR A 177 6.80 -2.45 -13.64
C TYR A 177 5.98 -3.71 -13.91
N LYS A 178 4.96 -3.99 -13.10
CA LYS A 178 4.16 -5.20 -13.23
C LYS A 178 2.68 -4.90 -13.45
N HIS A 179 2.11 -3.99 -12.68
CA HIS A 179 0.66 -3.87 -12.58
C HIS A 179 0.02 -2.78 -13.46
N ARG A 180 0.65 -1.60 -13.58
CA ARG A 180 0.03 -0.46 -14.27
C ARG A 180 -0.27 -0.66 -15.76
N HIS A 181 0.25 -1.72 -16.36
CA HIS A 181 0.11 -2.03 -17.78
C HIS A 181 -1.20 -2.80 -18.10
N ARG A 182 -2.06 -3.05 -17.10
CA ARG A 182 -3.33 -3.75 -17.26
C ARG A 182 -4.40 -3.14 -16.36
N GLY A 183 -5.55 -2.82 -16.95
CA GLY A 183 -6.65 -2.11 -16.29
C GLY A 183 -6.48 -0.59 -16.36
N GLU A 184 -7.45 0.12 -15.81
CA GLU A 184 -7.44 1.58 -15.77
C GLU A 184 -6.80 2.07 -14.46
N TRP A 185 -5.86 3.02 -14.56
CA TRP A 185 -5.06 3.48 -13.43
C TRP A 185 -5.10 5.00 -13.30
N LEU A 186 -5.38 5.47 -12.09
CA LEU A 186 -5.18 6.85 -11.67
C LEU A 186 -4.02 6.91 -10.68
N PHE A 187 -3.02 7.73 -10.99
CA PHE A 187 -1.92 8.03 -10.07
C PHE A 187 -2.17 9.37 -9.40
N LEU A 188 -2.06 9.41 -8.08
CA LEU A 188 -2.21 10.64 -7.29
C LEU A 188 -1.05 10.78 -6.31
N HIS A 189 -0.38 11.91 -6.37
CA HIS A 189 0.45 12.33 -5.25
C HIS A 189 -0.44 12.63 -4.05
N TYR A 190 0.04 12.32 -2.84
CA TYR A 190 -0.72 12.55 -1.59
C TYR A 190 -1.24 13.98 -1.48
N ASN A 191 -0.45 14.98 -1.91
CA ASN A 191 -0.87 16.38 -1.89
C ASN A 191 -2.02 16.67 -2.86
N GLN A 192 -2.13 15.95 -3.98
CA GLN A 192 -3.26 16.11 -4.92
C GLN A 192 -4.57 15.63 -4.30
N VAL A 193 -4.53 14.60 -3.45
CA VAL A 193 -5.73 14.10 -2.73
C VAL A 193 -6.35 15.17 -1.81
N LEU A 194 -5.59 16.21 -1.45
CA LEU A 194 -6.06 17.34 -0.64
C LEU A 194 -6.67 18.48 -1.47
N THR A 195 -6.66 18.38 -2.79
CA THR A 195 -7.09 19.44 -3.73
C THR A 195 -8.40 19.07 -4.42
N GLN A 196 -9.19 20.07 -4.83
CA GLN A 196 -10.42 19.83 -5.60
C GLN A 196 -10.13 19.05 -6.90
N ASP A 197 -9.09 19.44 -7.65
CA ASP A 197 -8.68 18.74 -8.88
C ASP A 197 -8.37 17.25 -8.65
N GLY A 198 -7.67 16.91 -7.57
CA GLY A 198 -7.41 15.51 -7.25
C GLY A 198 -8.67 14.73 -6.87
N LEU A 199 -9.64 15.37 -6.20
CA LEU A 199 -10.93 14.76 -5.90
C LEU A 199 -11.81 14.61 -7.16
N ASP A 200 -11.78 15.59 -8.06
CA ASP A 200 -12.46 15.55 -9.35
C ASP A 200 -11.97 14.37 -10.20
N LYS A 201 -10.65 14.12 -10.20
CA LYS A 201 -10.06 12.95 -10.87
C LYS A 201 -10.53 11.62 -10.28
N ILE A 202 -10.71 11.55 -8.96
CA ILE A 202 -11.25 10.34 -8.30
C ILE A 202 -12.70 10.13 -8.74
N GLU A 203 -13.53 11.16 -8.62
CA GLU A 203 -14.96 11.13 -8.99
C GLU A 203 -15.15 10.77 -10.48
N ALA A 204 -14.33 11.34 -11.37
CA ALA A 204 -14.36 11.04 -12.80
C ALA A 204 -13.98 9.59 -13.10
N LEU A 205 -12.98 9.03 -12.41
CA LEU A 205 -12.56 7.63 -12.60
C LEU A 205 -13.58 6.64 -12.05
N THR A 206 -14.10 6.90 -10.84
CA THR A 206 -14.96 5.96 -10.13
C THR A 206 -16.43 6.09 -10.51
N GLY A 207 -16.83 7.23 -11.09
CA GLY A 207 -18.23 7.60 -11.31
C GLY A 207 -19.02 7.81 -10.01
N ALA A 208 -18.33 7.88 -8.87
CA ALA A 208 -18.94 7.91 -7.55
C ALA A 208 -18.72 9.25 -6.85
N ALA A 209 -19.74 9.71 -6.12
CA ALA A 209 -19.68 10.94 -5.35
C ALA A 209 -18.58 10.85 -4.27
N VAL A 210 -17.70 11.84 -4.25
CA VAL A 210 -16.57 11.89 -3.32
C VAL A 210 -16.90 12.80 -2.13
N ASN A 211 -16.66 12.33 -0.90
CA ASN A 211 -16.75 13.16 0.29
C ASN A 211 -15.57 14.16 0.35
N ARG A 212 -15.83 15.38 -0.13
CA ARG A 212 -14.82 16.46 -0.25
C ARG A 212 -14.39 17.06 1.09
N THR A 213 -15.11 16.79 2.17
CA THR A 213 -14.77 17.27 3.52
C THR A 213 -13.87 16.28 4.28
N PHE A 214 -13.71 15.07 3.74
CA PHE A 214 -12.94 14.02 4.38
C PHE A 214 -11.42 14.29 4.40
N PRO A 215 -10.76 14.76 3.32
CA PRO A 215 -9.34 15.08 3.35
C PRO A 215 -9.02 16.19 4.36
N ASP A 216 -7.94 16.04 5.11
CA ASP A 216 -7.53 17.00 6.14
C ASP A 216 -6.05 17.34 6.00
N ALA A 217 -5.81 18.57 5.55
CA ALA A 217 -4.48 19.12 5.37
C ALA A 217 -3.70 19.26 6.69
N GLN A 218 -4.36 19.32 7.85
CA GLN A 218 -3.69 19.37 9.14
C GLN A 218 -2.98 18.05 9.47
N LEU A 219 -3.47 16.92 8.94
CA LEU A 219 -2.82 15.62 9.05
C LEU A 219 -1.60 15.47 8.11
N ALA A 220 -1.42 16.36 7.14
CA ALA A 220 -0.29 16.33 6.21
C ALA A 220 1.04 16.80 6.86
N ARG A 221 1.00 17.32 8.09
CA ARG A 221 2.06 18.11 8.75
C ARG A 221 3.36 17.39 9.10
N THR A 222 3.56 16.12 8.72
CA THR A 222 4.89 15.48 8.81
C THR A 222 5.84 16.19 7.84
N LYS A 223 6.56 17.19 8.34
CA LYS A 223 7.63 17.88 7.59
C LYS A 223 8.71 16.86 7.27
N ALA A 224 9.10 16.78 6.00
CA ALA A 224 10.28 16.04 5.60
C ALA A 224 11.48 16.63 6.35
N HIS A 225 12.07 15.89 7.29
CA HIS A 225 13.48 16.09 7.53
C HIS A 225 14.20 15.63 6.25
N ALA A 226 15.06 16.49 5.69
CA ALA A 226 15.81 16.23 4.47
C ALA A 226 16.77 15.05 4.70
N ARG A 227 16.24 13.83 4.65
CA ARG A 227 17.01 12.59 4.75
C ARG A 227 17.36 12.13 3.34
N PRO A 228 18.58 11.66 3.11
CA PRO A 228 19.02 11.24 1.79
C PRO A 228 18.18 10.08 1.26
N VAL A 229 17.85 10.14 -0.03
CA VAL A 229 17.15 9.07 -0.76
C VAL A 229 18.09 8.55 -1.85
N PRO A 230 18.31 7.22 -1.96
CA PRO A 230 19.09 6.66 -3.05
C PRO A 230 18.56 7.06 -4.43
N ARG A 231 19.47 7.39 -5.37
CA ARG A 231 19.12 7.81 -6.75
C ARG A 231 18.13 6.88 -7.46
N PRO A 232 18.20 5.53 -7.35
CA PRO A 232 17.21 4.66 -7.99
C PRO A 232 15.79 4.86 -7.44
N ILE A 233 15.66 5.12 -6.13
CA ILE A 233 14.37 5.35 -5.45
C ILE A 233 13.83 6.74 -5.84
N ASP A 234 14.70 7.75 -5.87
CA ASP A 234 14.33 9.11 -6.33
C ASP A 234 13.83 9.10 -7.78
N ARG A 235 14.52 8.37 -8.68
CA ARG A 235 14.06 8.21 -10.07
C ARG A 235 12.68 7.58 -10.16
N MET A 236 12.40 6.60 -9.31
CA MET A 236 11.10 5.95 -9.26
C MET A 236 10.00 6.89 -8.76
N TYR A 237 10.31 7.71 -7.75
CA TYR A 237 9.41 8.76 -7.28
C TYR A 237 9.08 9.76 -8.38
N ARG A 238 10.10 10.27 -9.10
CA ARG A 238 9.88 11.16 -10.25
C ARG A 238 9.01 10.53 -11.35
N GLN A 239 9.15 9.22 -11.57
CA GLN A 239 8.30 8.51 -12.52
C GLN A 239 6.84 8.47 -12.05
N LEU A 240 6.58 8.27 -10.77
CA LEU A 240 5.23 8.35 -10.20
C LEU A 240 4.67 9.78 -10.32
N CYS A 241 5.47 10.80 -10.01
CA CYS A 241 5.09 12.20 -10.19
C CYS A 241 4.70 12.51 -11.64
N ALA A 242 5.48 12.04 -12.61
CA ALA A 242 5.17 12.21 -14.03
C ALA A 242 3.84 11.54 -14.42
N LEU A 243 3.54 10.34 -13.91
CA LEU A 243 2.25 9.66 -14.16
C LEU A 243 1.07 10.40 -13.53
N ALA A 244 1.29 11.08 -12.41
CA ALA A 244 0.27 11.85 -11.70
C ALA A 244 0.12 13.28 -12.21
N GLY A 245 0.96 13.72 -13.15
CA GLY A 245 1.05 15.12 -13.56
C GLY A 245 1.41 16.06 -12.39
N TYR A 246 2.19 15.56 -11.42
CA TYR A 246 2.56 16.32 -10.22
C TYR A 246 3.94 16.98 -10.40
N THR A 247 3.96 18.31 -10.34
CA THR A 247 5.19 19.13 -10.36
C THR A 247 5.34 19.81 -9.00
N GLY A 248 5.93 19.11 -8.04
CA GLY A 248 6.18 19.61 -6.69
C GLY A 248 7.32 18.88 -6.03
#